data_AF-A0A7X6XEB1-F1
#
_entry.id   AF-A0A7X6XEB1-F1
#
_cell.length_a   1.000
_cell.length_b   1.000
_cell.length_c   1.000
_cell.angle_alpha   90.00
_cell.angle_beta   90.00
_cell.angle_gamma   90.00
#
_symmetry.space_group_name_H-M   'P 1'
#
loop_
_entity.id
_entity.type
_entity.pdbx_description
1 polymer ?
#
loop_
_entity_poly.entity_id
_entity_poly.type
_entity_poly.pdbx_seq_one_letter_code
_entity_poly.pdbx_strand_id
1 'polypeptide(L)'
;MKILADAHIPYLKGVAEQFGEVSYLPGNQFSKEAVRDNDVLIVRTVTHFDEKILDGSNVKLICSATIGYDHIDTDYCDTHNIAWRTAPGCNARSVEQYVT
;
A
#
# COMPACT_ATOMS: atom_id res chain seq x y z
N MET A 1 1.09 11.49 11.71
CA MET A 1 0.57 10.35 10.93
C MET A 1 1.71 9.37 10.76
N LYS A 2 1.48 8.09 11.08
CA LYS A 2 2.46 7.02 10.89
C LYS A 2 2.23 6.31 9.57
N ILE A 3 3.27 6.20 8.77
CA ILE A 3 3.24 5.60 7.44
C ILE A 3 4.17 4.39 7.44
N LEU A 4 3.67 3.24 7.00
CA LEU A 4 4.49 2.06 6.72
C LEU A 4 4.54 1.84 5.21
N ALA A 5 5.74 1.86 4.65
CA ALA A 5 5.97 1.79 3.21
C ALA A 5 6.82 0.57 2.80
N ASP A 6 6.53 -0.02 1.64
CA ASP A 6 7.38 -1.08 1.08
C ASP A 6 8.73 -0.48 0.68
N ALA A 7 9.80 -1.02 1.28
CA ALA A 7 11.19 -0.58 1.10
C ALA A 7 11.67 -0.65 -0.36
N HIS A 8 11.00 -1.41 -1.23
CA HIS A 8 11.39 -1.57 -2.62
C HIS A 8 10.57 -0.70 -3.60
N ILE A 9 9.73 0.21 -3.11
CA ILE A 9 9.11 1.20 -4.00
C ILE A 9 10.20 2.23 -4.37
N PRO A 10 10.59 2.32 -5.65
CA PRO A 10 11.66 3.21 -6.06
C PRO A 10 11.25 4.68 -5.87
N TYR A 11 12.22 5.51 -5.48
CA TYR A 11 12.06 6.97 -5.32
C TYR A 11 11.06 7.43 -4.25
N LEU A 12 10.52 6.52 -3.43
CA LEU A 12 9.56 6.88 -2.38
C LEU A 12 10.23 7.63 -1.20
N LYS A 13 11.48 7.27 -0.90
CA LYS A 13 12.26 7.88 0.18
C LYS A 13 12.55 9.34 -0.09
N GLY A 14 12.20 10.19 0.86
CA GLY A 14 12.22 11.66 0.78
C GLY A 14 10.89 12.28 0.31
N VAL A 15 10.00 11.48 -0.30
CA VAL A 15 8.68 11.94 -0.77
C VAL A 15 7.62 11.64 0.30
N ALA A 16 7.56 10.40 0.79
CA ALA A 16 6.55 10.00 1.77
C ALA A 16 6.69 10.75 3.11
N GLU A 17 7.91 11.11 3.48
CA GLU A 17 8.24 11.82 4.73
C GLU A 17 7.66 13.24 4.78
N GLN A 18 7.27 13.81 3.63
CA GLN A 18 6.57 15.10 3.58
C GLN A 18 5.16 15.02 4.19
N PHE A 19 4.61 13.81 4.35
CA PHE A 19 3.25 13.58 4.83
C PHE A 19 3.19 12.98 6.23
N GLY A 20 4.29 12.46 6.78
CA GLY A 20 4.30 11.84 8.10
C GLY A 20 5.61 11.14 8.49
N GLU A 21 5.58 10.46 9.63
CA GLU A 21 6.68 9.62 10.09
C GLU A 21 6.64 8.30 9.31
N VAL A 22 7.70 8.01 8.54
CA VAL A 22 7.75 6.84 7.65
C VAL A 22 8.68 5.77 8.18
N SER A 23 8.17 4.55 8.25
CA SER A 23 8.96 3.34 8.42
C SER A 23 8.92 2.53 7.13
N TYR A 24 10.02 1.82 6.84
CA TYR A 24 10.15 1.01 5.63
C TYR A 24 10.38 -0.45 6.00
N LEU A 25 9.60 -1.34 5.41
CA LEU A 25 9.79 -2.80 5.52
C LEU A 25 9.72 -3.44 4.14
N PRO A 26 10.42 -4.55 3.88
CA PRO A 26 10.11 -5.38 2.72
C PRO A 26 8.64 -5.78 2.74
N GLY A 27 7.97 -5.77 1.58
CA GLY A 27 6.54 -6.10 1.50
C GLY A 27 6.15 -7.40 2.22
N ASN A 28 6.96 -8.45 2.10
CA ASN A 28 6.74 -9.75 2.77
C ASN A 28 6.86 -9.73 4.32
N GLN A 29 7.17 -8.58 4.92
CA GLN A 29 7.23 -8.39 6.37
C GLN A 29 6.06 -7.55 6.91
N PHE A 30 5.09 -7.20 6.07
CA PHE A 30 3.85 -6.56 6.51
C PHE A 30 2.97 -7.61 7.21
N SER A 31 3.18 -7.78 8.52
CA SER A 31 2.34 -8.62 9.39
C SER A 31 1.25 -7.79 10.09
N LYS A 32 0.28 -8.47 10.72
CA LYS A 32 -0.73 -7.83 11.57
C LYS A 32 -0.10 -6.90 12.61
N GLU A 33 0.99 -7.34 13.25
CA GLU A 33 1.73 -6.58 14.25
C GLU A 33 2.43 -5.38 13.64
N ALA A 34 3.05 -5.55 12.46
CA ALA A 34 3.75 -4.47 11.77
C ALA A 34 2.79 -3.36 11.32
N VAL A 35 1.59 -3.70 10.85
CA VAL A 35 0.61 -2.70 10.38
C VAL A 35 -0.18 -2.04 11.49
N ARG A 36 -0.33 -2.70 12.65
CA ARG A 36 -1.25 -2.34 13.73
C ARG A 36 -1.27 -0.86 14.10
N ASP A 37 -0.09 -0.26 14.29
CA ASP A 37 0.02 1.11 14.80
C ASP A 37 0.14 2.18 13.71
N ASN A 38 0.03 1.80 12.43
CA ASN A 38 0.19 2.71 11.30
C ASN A 38 -1.16 3.27 10.84
N ASP A 39 -1.17 4.54 10.45
CA ASP A 39 -2.36 5.19 9.87
C ASP A 39 -2.46 4.91 8.37
N VAL A 40 -1.32 4.80 7.67
CA VAL A 40 -1.25 4.68 6.22
C VAL A 40 -0.28 3.58 5.81
N LEU A 41 -0.66 2.77 4.82
CA LEU A 41 0.19 1.78 4.17
C LEU A 41 0.50 2.22 2.73
N ILE A 42 1.77 2.19 2.31
CA ILE A 42 2.19 2.37 0.91
C ILE A 42 2.81 1.08 0.41
N VAL A 43 2.14 0.39 -0.51
CA VAL A 43 2.35 -1.06 -0.73
C VAL A 43 2.57 -1.43 -2.20
N ARG A 44 2.98 -2.68 -2.43
CA ARG A 44 2.98 -3.36 -3.73
C ARG A 44 2.18 -4.67 -3.61
N THR A 45 2.23 -5.52 -4.63
CA THR A 45 1.44 -6.77 -4.71
C THR A 45 1.91 -7.93 -3.82
N VAL A 46 2.99 -7.77 -3.04
CA VAL A 46 3.62 -8.89 -2.31
C VAL A 46 2.74 -9.42 -1.19
N THR A 47 2.03 -8.53 -0.50
CA THR A 47 1.23 -8.87 0.68
C THR A 47 -0.25 -8.68 0.39
N HIS A 48 -1.05 -9.63 0.85
CA HIS A 48 -2.52 -9.56 0.80
C HIS A 48 -3.04 -8.81 2.02
N PHE A 49 -3.78 -7.73 1.80
CA PHE A 49 -4.35 -6.87 2.84
C PHE A 49 -5.83 -7.22 3.01
N ASP A 50 -6.08 -8.22 3.84
CA ASP A 50 -7.41 -8.70 4.23
C ASP A 50 -7.65 -8.51 5.74
N GLU A 51 -8.80 -8.99 6.22
CA GLU A 51 -9.16 -8.99 7.64
C GLU A 51 -8.04 -9.50 8.55
N LYS A 52 -7.28 -10.53 8.16
CA LYS A 52 -6.26 -11.13 9.04
C LYS A 52 -5.13 -10.17 9.36
N ILE A 53 -4.81 -9.27 8.44
CA ILE A 53 -3.77 -8.26 8.62
C ILE A 53 -4.35 -6.95 9.14
N LEU A 54 -5.53 -6.54 8.66
CA LEU A 54 -6.07 -5.21 8.92
C LEU A 54 -6.90 -5.11 10.21
N ASP A 55 -7.48 -6.22 10.68
CA ASP A 55 -8.31 -6.23 11.89
C ASP A 55 -7.55 -5.71 13.12
N GLY A 56 -8.18 -4.78 13.84
CA GLY A 56 -7.59 -4.14 15.02
C GLY A 56 -6.41 -3.21 14.75
N SER A 57 -6.14 -2.86 13.49
CA SER A 57 -5.14 -1.86 13.11
C SER A 57 -5.72 -0.43 13.12
N ASN A 58 -4.84 0.56 13.17
CA ASN A 58 -5.17 1.98 13.02
C ASN A 58 -5.22 2.44 11.56
N VAL A 59 -5.10 1.51 10.60
CA VAL A 59 -4.97 1.82 9.18
C VAL A 59 -6.25 2.46 8.69
N LYS A 60 -6.10 3.63 8.04
CA LYS A 60 -7.19 4.42 7.46
C LYS A 60 -7.05 4.56 5.94
N LEU A 61 -5.84 4.32 5.41
CA LEU A 61 -5.55 4.46 4.00
C LEU A 61 -4.50 3.43 3.54
N ILE A 62 -4.80 2.75 2.43
CA ILE A 62 -3.86 1.90 1.70
C ILE A 62 -3.62 2.51 0.31
N CYS A 63 -2.37 2.81 -0.01
CA CYS A 63 -1.94 3.31 -1.31
C CYS A 63 -1.07 2.27 -2.00
N SER A 64 -1.58 1.60 -3.04
CA SER A 64 -0.81 0.65 -3.82
C SER A 64 -0.09 1.35 -4.97
N ALA A 65 1.23 1.18 -5.06
CA ALA A 65 2.06 1.61 -6.18
C ALA A 65 1.91 0.69 -7.41
N THR A 66 0.70 0.21 -7.66
CA THR A 66 0.38 -0.77 -8.72
C THR A 66 -0.95 -0.41 -9.35
N ILE A 67 -1.21 -0.91 -10.56
CA ILE A 67 -2.46 -0.68 -11.29
C ILE A 67 -3.62 -1.50 -10.72
N GLY A 68 -3.38 -2.78 -10.41
CA GLY A 68 -4.37 -3.70 -9.89
C GLY A 68 -4.52 -3.61 -8.36
N TYR A 69 -5.57 -4.23 -7.84
CA TYR A 69 -5.89 -4.24 -6.41
C TYR A 69 -6.24 -5.64 -5.89
N ASP A 70 -5.97 -6.70 -6.64
CA ASP A 70 -6.22 -8.11 -6.21
C ASP A 70 -5.55 -8.48 -4.88
N HIS A 71 -4.57 -7.69 -4.45
CA HIS A 71 -3.86 -7.85 -3.18
C HIS A 71 -4.52 -7.09 -2.01
N ILE A 72 -5.66 -6.43 -2.22
CA ILE A 72 -6.41 -5.65 -1.23
C ILE A 72 -7.84 -6.18 -1.22
N ASP A 73 -8.31 -6.61 -0.06
CA ASP A 73 -9.72 -6.93 0.15
C ASP A 73 -10.52 -5.62 0.23
N THR A 74 -11.06 -5.20 -0.92
CA THR A 74 -11.76 -3.92 -1.04
C THR A 74 -13.08 -3.91 -0.27
N ASP A 75 -13.77 -5.05 -0.20
CA ASP A 75 -15.02 -5.19 0.55
C ASP A 75 -14.77 -5.05 2.06
N TYR A 76 -13.70 -5.67 2.56
CA TYR A 76 -13.26 -5.47 3.95
C TYR A 76 -12.91 -4.00 4.21
N CYS A 77 -12.13 -3.39 3.32
CA CYS A 77 -11.73 -1.99 3.44
C CYS A 77 -12.93 -1.05 3.48
N ASP A 78 -13.89 -1.22 2.56
CA ASP A 78 -15.07 -0.37 2.44
C ASP A 78 -15.99 -0.53 3.67
N THR A 79 -16.16 -1.74 4.19
CA THR A 79 -16.98 -2.00 5.39
C THR A 79 -16.36 -1.48 6.69
N HIS A 80 -15.03 -1.33 6.72
CA HIS A 80 -14.28 -0.87 7.90
C HIS A 80 -13.80 0.58 7.79
N ASN A 81 -14.28 1.33 6.79
CA ASN A 81 -13.89 2.72 6.51
C ASN A 81 -12.38 2.92 6.30
N ILE A 82 -11.72 1.93 5.69
CA ILE A 82 -10.34 2.01 5.24
C ILE A 82 -10.35 2.45 3.78
N ALA A 83 -9.87 3.67 3.51
CA ALA A 83 -9.74 4.12 2.14
C ALA A 83 -8.64 3.33 1.42
N TRP A 84 -8.81 3.08 0.13
CA TRP A 84 -7.78 2.44 -0.69
C TRP A 84 -7.66 3.12 -2.04
N ARG A 85 -6.43 3.22 -2.55
CA ARG A 85 -6.10 3.84 -3.84
C ARG A 85 -5.03 3.03 -4.56
N THR A 86 -5.15 2.94 -5.87
CA THR A 86 -4.13 2.36 -6.75
C THR A 86 -3.49 3.45 -7.63
N ALA A 87 -2.56 3.06 -8.49
CA ALA A 87 -1.97 3.92 -9.51
C ALA A 87 -2.38 3.45 -10.93
N PRO A 88 -3.64 3.70 -11.37
CA PRO A 88 -4.10 3.29 -12.68
C PRO A 88 -3.21 3.80 -13.81
N GLY A 89 -2.86 2.92 -14.74
CA GLY A 89 -2.07 3.26 -15.93
C GLY A 89 -0.58 3.55 -15.66
N CYS A 90 -0.06 3.29 -14.46
CA CYS A 90 1.34 3.57 -14.10
C CYS A 90 2.38 2.92 -15.02
N ASN A 91 2.01 1.84 -15.72
CA ASN A 91 2.84 1.13 -16.70
C ASN A 91 2.24 1.11 -18.12
N ALA A 92 1.10 1.76 -18.36
CA ALA A 92 0.37 1.66 -19.64
C ALA A 92 1.20 2.16 -20.83
N ARG A 93 1.93 3.27 -20.65
CA ARG A 93 2.82 3.82 -21.69
C ARG A 93 3.97 2.86 -22.05
N SER A 94 4.49 2.10 -21.08
CA SER A 94 5.52 1.11 -21.36
C SER A 94 4.98 -0.03 -22.22
N VAL A 95 3.71 -0.42 -22.03
CA VAL A 95 3.04 -1.41 -22.88
C VAL A 95 2.80 -0.87 -24.29
N GLU A 96 2.37 0.38 -24.43
CA GLU A 96 2.23 1.06 -25.74
C GLU A 96 3.55 1.03 -26.52
N GLN A 97 4.67 1.39 -25.87
CA GLN A 97 6.01 1.35 -26.47
C GLN A 97 6.51 -0.05 -26.80
N TYR A 98 5.98 -1.08 -26.15
CA TYR A 98 6.37 -2.46 -26.44
C TYR A 98 5.68 -2.99 -27.70
N VAL A 99 4.44 -2.58 -27.95
CA VAL A 99 3.65 -3.05 -29.10
C VAL A 99 3.81 -2.20 -30.37
N THR A 100 4.40 -1.01 -30.24
CA THR A 100 4.60 -0.03 -31.33
C THR A 100 6.07 0.06 -31.71
#